data_AF-A0A1B6JRQ3-F1
#
_entry.id   AF-A0A1B6JRQ3-F1
#
_cell.length_a   1.000
_cell.length_b   1.000
_cell.length_c   1.000
_cell.angle_alpha   90.00
_cell.angle_beta   90.00
_cell.angle_gamma   90.00
#
_symmetry.space_group_name_H-M   'P 1'
#
loop_
_entity.id
_entity.type
_entity.pdbx_description
1 polymer ?
#
loop_
_entity_poly.entity_id
_entity_poly.type
_entity_poly.pdbx_seq_one_letter_code
_entity_poly.pdbx_strand_id
1 'polypeptide(L)'
;TFNIFGRMVLNSYIIYKNNSDKPLARLEYTVALIEELSIEWLALQERRPVLYNLPGNNRQRNKASNGGGDGDWTMFLDKLPNKKELNCSVCSKKSTQAGGKRKKATFSCKTCKKGLHP
;
A
#
# COMPACT_ATOMS: atom_id res chain seq x y z
N THR A 1 -5.74 4.65 31.79
CA THR A 1 -6.51 3.61 31.07
C THR A 1 -7.72 4.24 30.42
N PHE A 2 -7.93 4.06 29.11
CA PHE A 2 -9.00 4.68 28.31
C PHE A 2 -10.40 4.15 28.68
N ASN A 3 -10.85 4.45 29.91
CA ASN A 3 -12.10 3.97 30.49
C ASN A 3 -13.34 4.60 29.82
N ILE A 4 -13.14 5.67 29.05
CA ILE A 4 -14.21 6.42 28.39
C ILE A 4 -14.82 5.59 27.25
N PHE A 5 -14.02 4.95 26.40
CA PHE A 5 -14.52 4.11 25.30
C PHE A 5 -15.36 2.93 25.81
N GLY A 6 -14.90 2.26 26.88
CA GLY A 6 -15.67 1.18 27.50
C GLY A 6 -17.03 1.62 28.01
N ARG A 7 -17.11 2.82 28.61
CA ARG A 7 -18.40 3.41 29.06
C ARG A 7 -19.28 3.81 27.89
N MET A 8 -18.72 4.40 26.83
CA MET A 8 -19.49 4.80 25.64
C MET A 8 -20.10 3.59 24.94
N VAL A 9 -19.33 2.53 24.70
CA VAL A 9 -19.81 1.30 24.05
C VAL A 9 -20.84 0.56 24.91
N LEU A 10 -20.65 0.55 26.24
CA LEU A 10 -21.65 -0.03 27.15
C LEU A 10 -22.97 0.77 27.10
N ASN A 11 -22.89 2.09 27.18
CA ASN A 11 -24.08 2.94 27.15
C ASN A 11 -24.82 2.82 25.81
N SER A 12 -24.11 2.76 24.69
CA SER A 12 -24.72 2.56 23.38
C SER A 12 -25.41 1.21 23.27
N TYR A 13 -24.82 0.14 23.83
CA TYR A 13 -25.45 -1.18 23.88
C TYR A 13 -26.74 -1.18 24.73
N ILE A 14 -26.76 -0.49 25.88
CA ILE A 14 -27.96 -0.38 26.72
C ILE A 14 -29.10 0.27 25.93
N ILE A 15 -28.82 1.36 25.22
CA ILE A 15 -29.81 2.04 24.38
C ILE A 15 -30.29 1.10 23.26
N TYR A 16 -29.38 0.47 22.53
CA TYR A 16 -29.71 -0.49 21.48
C TYR A 16 -30.63 -1.62 21.99
N LYS A 17 -30.27 -2.21 23.14
CA LYS A 17 -31.01 -3.32 23.75
C LYS A 17 -32.43 -2.94 24.15
N ASN A 18 -32.62 -1.74 24.71
CA ASN A 18 -33.93 -1.27 25.14
C ASN A 18 -34.86 -0.89 23.99
N ASN A 19 -34.31 -0.66 22.78
CA ASN A 19 -35.06 -0.27 21.59
C ASN A 19 -35.16 -1.39 20.55
N SER A 20 -34.78 -2.62 20.90
CA SER A 20 -34.77 -3.76 19.99
C SER A 20 -35.55 -4.94 20.60
N ASP A 21 -36.43 -5.56 19.80
CA ASP A 21 -37.21 -6.71 20.27
C ASP A 21 -36.37 -7.99 20.46
N LYS A 22 -35.31 -8.14 19.65
CA LYS A 22 -34.38 -9.28 19.68
C LYS A 22 -32.94 -8.78 19.64
N PRO A 23 -32.43 -8.24 20.76
CA PRO A 23 -31.11 -7.64 20.78
C PRO A 23 -30.02 -8.71 20.68
N LEU A 24 -28.98 -8.40 19.90
CA LEU A 24 -27.76 -9.20 19.83
C LEU A 24 -27.07 -9.34 21.20
N ALA A 25 -26.24 -10.38 21.33
CA ALA A 25 -25.35 -10.48 22.48
C ALA A 25 -24.37 -9.29 22.49
N ARG A 26 -23.96 -8.85 23.67
CA ARG A 26 -23.08 -7.67 23.83
C ARG A 26 -21.80 -7.76 23.00
N LEU A 27 -21.21 -8.95 22.91
CA LEU A 27 -20.01 -9.19 22.10
C LEU A 27 -20.30 -8.97 20.61
N GLU A 28 -21.37 -9.57 20.10
CA GLU A 28 -21.79 -9.46 18.69
C GLU A 28 -22.08 -8.01 18.31
N TYR A 29 -22.80 -7.28 19.17
CA TYR A 29 -23.02 -5.85 18.99
C TYR A 29 -21.69 -5.06 18.92
N THR A 30 -20.75 -5.38 19.79
CA THR A 30 -19.44 -4.69 19.83
C THR A 30 -18.62 -4.99 18.57
N VAL A 31 -18.64 -6.24 18.10
CA VAL A 31 -17.98 -6.63 16.84
C VAL A 31 -18.61 -5.91 15.66
N ALA A 32 -19.94 -5.93 15.53
CA ALA A 32 -20.66 -5.25 14.46
C ALA A 32 -20.37 -3.74 14.42
N LEU A 33 -20.33 -3.09 15.60
CA LEU A 33 -19.99 -1.67 15.71
C LEU A 33 -18.55 -1.38 15.26
N ILE A 34 -17.59 -2.23 15.60
CA ILE A 34 -16.20 -2.08 15.15
C ILE A 34 -16.10 -2.29 13.64
N GLU A 35 -16.77 -3.33 13.11
CA GLU A 35 -16.80 -3.62 11.68
C GLU A 35 -17.36 -2.43 10.91
N GLU A 36 -18.51 -1.88 11.32
CA GLU A 36 -19.14 -0.72 10.68
C GLU A 36 -18.22 0.51 10.66
N LEU A 37 -17.59 0.83 11.80
CA LEU A 37 -16.63 1.94 11.89
C LEU A 37 -15.38 1.72 11.04
N SER A 38 -14.96 0.46 10.84
CA SER A 38 -13.79 0.13 10.06
C SER A 38 -14.00 0.22 8.55
N ILE A 39 -15.24 0.04 8.07
CA ILE A 39 -15.57 0.05 6.63
C ILE A 39 -15.25 1.41 6.00
N GLU A 40 -15.70 2.51 6.62
CA GLU A 40 -15.44 3.86 6.09
C GLU A 40 -13.93 4.15 6.02
N TRP A 41 -13.20 3.72 7.05
CA TRP A 41 -11.76 3.92 7.12
C TRP A 41 -11.00 3.09 6.07
N LEU A 42 -11.35 1.82 5.88
CA LEU A 42 -10.76 0.94 4.87
C LEU A 42 -11.06 1.43 3.44
N ALA A 43 -12.29 1.90 3.19
CA ALA A 43 -12.67 2.47 1.89
C ALA A 43 -11.87 3.74 1.56
N LEU A 44 -11.53 4.55 2.56
CA LEU A 44 -10.62 5.70 2.40
C LEU A 44 -9.16 5.26 2.24
N GLN A 45 -8.76 4.16 2.86
CA GLN A 45 -7.41 3.63 2.74
C GLN A 45 -7.14 3.07 1.34
N GLU A 46 -8.10 2.41 0.69
CA GLU A 46 -7.96 1.99 -0.72
C GLU A 46 -7.82 3.18 -1.69
N ARG A 47 -8.45 4.32 -1.37
CA ARG A 47 -8.35 5.55 -2.18
C ARG A 47 -7.09 6.36 -1.91
N ARG A 48 -6.36 6.08 -0.82
CA ARG A 48 -5.06 6.69 -0.55
C ARG A 48 -3.99 5.70 -1.00
N PRO A 49 -3.06 6.05 -1.90
CA PRO A 49 -1.89 5.20 -2.13
C PRO A 49 -1.13 5.10 -0.80
N VAL A 50 -1.22 3.94 -0.13
CA VAL A 50 -0.66 3.75 1.21
C VAL A 50 0.85 3.65 1.08
N LEU A 51 1.50 4.74 1.46
CA LEU A 51 2.93 4.87 1.63
C LEU A 51 3.29 4.52 3.09
N TYR A 52 2.94 3.32 3.58
CA TYR A 52 3.55 2.76 4.78
C TYR A 52 3.23 1.27 4.95
N ASN A 53 4.30 0.51 5.16
CA ASN A 53 4.36 -0.93 5.34
C ASN A 53 3.62 -1.38 6.61
N LEU A 54 2.83 -2.46 6.53
CA LEU A 54 2.60 -3.38 7.66
C LEU A 54 3.14 -4.77 7.31
N PRO A 55 3.90 -5.42 8.21
CA PRO A 55 4.42 -6.76 8.00
C PRO A 55 3.38 -7.80 8.44
N GLY A 56 3.13 -8.78 7.58
CA GLY A 56 2.51 -10.04 7.97
C GLY A 56 1.25 -10.40 7.21
N ASN A 57 1.41 -11.03 6.05
CA ASN A 57 0.76 -12.32 5.88
C ASN A 57 1.48 -13.17 4.83
N ASN A 58 2.16 -14.20 5.32
CA ASN A 58 2.92 -15.14 4.53
C ASN A 58 2.04 -16.37 4.27
N ARG A 59 1.48 -16.51 3.07
CA ARG A 59 1.08 -17.81 2.52
C ARG A 59 1.41 -17.89 1.03
N GLN A 60 2.56 -18.54 0.79
CA GLN A 60 3.05 -19.14 -0.44
C GLN A 60 2.00 -19.49 -1.50
N ARG A 61 2.23 -19.07 -2.74
CA ARG A 61 2.13 -19.94 -3.92
C ARG A 61 3.20 -19.59 -4.97
N ASN A 62 4.28 -20.37 -4.92
CA ASN A 62 5.27 -20.72 -5.93
C ASN A 62 5.12 -20.11 -7.35
N LYS A 63 6.12 -19.32 -7.79
CA LYS A 63 6.71 -19.46 -9.12
C LYS A 63 8.13 -18.89 -9.19
N ALA A 64 8.97 -19.61 -9.91
CA ALA A 64 10.42 -19.63 -9.88
C ALA A 64 11.14 -18.29 -10.20
N SER A 65 12.14 -17.99 -9.36
CA SER A 65 13.55 -17.67 -9.67
C SER A 65 13.88 -16.80 -10.89
N ASN A 66 14.43 -15.60 -10.64
CA ASN A 66 15.85 -15.29 -10.90
C ASN A 66 16.22 -13.85 -10.50
N GLY A 67 16.98 -13.73 -9.41
CA GLY A 67 18.08 -12.76 -9.22
C GLY A 67 17.83 -11.26 -9.44
N GLY A 68 17.50 -10.57 -8.35
CA GLY A 68 17.56 -9.11 -8.22
C GLY A 68 16.44 -8.63 -7.31
N GLY A 69 16.78 -8.04 -6.16
CA GLY A 69 15.81 -7.65 -5.13
C GLY A 69 14.68 -6.77 -5.68
N ASP A 70 13.52 -7.39 -5.87
CA ASP A 70 12.30 -6.73 -6.33
C ASP A 70 11.65 -6.02 -5.13
N GLY A 71 12.11 -4.80 -4.84
CA GLY A 71 11.15 -3.80 -4.40
C GLY A 71 10.08 -3.68 -5.49
N ASP A 72 8.81 -3.50 -5.12
CA ASP A 72 7.66 -3.34 -6.04
C ASP A 72 7.73 -2.00 -6.81
N TRP A 73 8.85 -1.77 -7.48
CA TRP A 73 9.07 -0.68 -8.43
C TRP A 73 8.20 -0.88 -9.67
N THR A 74 7.66 -2.09 -9.88
CA THR A 74 6.71 -2.42 -10.95
C THR A 74 5.42 -1.61 -10.89
N MET A 75 5.05 -1.04 -9.73
CA MET A 75 3.92 -0.11 -9.67
C MET A 75 4.19 1.19 -10.44
N PHE A 76 5.41 1.73 -10.38
CA PHE A 76 5.74 3.07 -10.89
C PHE A 76 6.66 3.08 -12.12
N LEU A 77 7.40 2.01 -12.35
CA LEU A 77 8.41 1.88 -13.38
C LEU A 77 8.13 0.65 -14.27
N ASP A 78 8.14 0.86 -15.57
CA ASP A 78 8.15 -0.23 -16.56
C ASP A 78 9.61 -0.65 -16.80
N LYS A 79 9.90 -1.95 -16.69
CA LYS A 79 11.18 -2.51 -17.13
C LYS A 79 11.26 -2.40 -18.64
N LEU A 80 12.27 -1.71 -19.16
CA LEU A 80 12.46 -1.58 -20.59
C LEU A 80 12.78 -2.96 -21.18
N PRO A 81 12.24 -3.31 -22.37
CA PRO A 81 12.64 -4.52 -23.06
C PRO A 81 14.16 -4.50 -23.30
N ASN A 82 14.78 -5.68 -23.43
CA ASN A 82 16.24 -5.91 -23.39
C ASN A 82 17.14 -4.94 -24.21
N LYS A 83 16.57 -4.16 -25.13
CA LYS A 83 17.23 -3.05 -25.83
C LYS A 83 17.12 -1.79 -24.98
N LYS A 84 18.26 -1.38 -24.39
CA LYS A 84 18.39 -0.19 -23.53
C LYS A 84 18.28 1.12 -24.33
N GLU A 85 17.07 1.39 -24.81
CA GLU A 85 16.75 2.46 -25.77
C GLU A 85 16.77 3.86 -25.13
N LEU A 86 16.60 3.95 -23.81
CA LEU A 86 16.57 5.22 -23.08
C LEU A 86 17.89 5.51 -22.34
N ASN A 87 18.22 6.80 -22.22
CA ASN A 87 19.30 7.28 -21.35
C ASN A 87 18.72 7.65 -19.98
N CYS A 88 19.50 7.47 -18.92
CA CYS A 88 19.08 7.89 -17.59
C CYS A 88 18.98 9.42 -17.51
N SER A 89 17.82 9.92 -17.13
CA SER A 89 17.55 11.37 -16.99
C SER A 89 18.41 12.05 -15.91
N VAL A 90 18.86 11.30 -14.90
CA VAL A 90 19.65 11.79 -13.77
C VAL A 90 21.15 11.73 -14.06
N CYS A 91 21.64 10.56 -14.48
CA CYS A 91 23.08 10.31 -14.57
C CYS A 91 23.65 10.51 -15.97
N SER A 92 22.85 10.48 -17.03
CA SER A 92 23.41 10.65 -18.38
C SER A 92 23.98 12.05 -18.58
N LYS A 93 23.31 13.10 -18.07
CA LYS A 93 23.78 14.50 -18.19
C LYS A 93 25.06 14.74 -17.37
N LYS A 94 25.07 14.28 -16.12
CA LYS A 94 26.23 14.37 -15.21
C LYS A 94 27.45 13.62 -15.78
N SER A 95 27.24 12.41 -16.27
CA SER A 95 28.29 11.59 -16.89
C SER A 95 28.89 12.28 -18.12
N THR A 96 28.06 12.80 -19.02
CA THR A 96 28.55 13.49 -20.23
C THR A 96 29.26 14.80 -19.97
N GLN A 97 28.86 15.55 -18.92
CA GLN A 97 29.55 16.79 -18.53
C GLN A 97 30.95 16.52 -17.98
N ALA A 98 31.15 15.37 -17.33
CA ALA A 98 32.45 14.91 -16.85
C ALA A 98 33.28 14.17 -17.92
N GLY A 99 32.90 14.24 -19.20
CA GLY A 99 33.58 13.52 -20.30
C GLY A 99 33.31 12.01 -20.37
N GLY A 100 32.39 11.50 -19.54
CA GLY A 100 32.01 10.09 -19.48
C GLY A 100 30.94 9.67 -20.50
N LYS A 101 30.75 8.35 -20.64
CA LYS A 101 29.74 7.75 -21.54
C LYS A 101 28.32 7.96 -21.00
N ARG A 102 27.33 8.07 -21.91
CA ARG A 102 25.90 8.14 -21.56
C ARG A 102 25.46 6.87 -20.84
N LYS A 103 24.85 7.01 -19.66
CA LYS A 103 24.34 5.88 -18.87
C LYS A 103 22.97 5.48 -19.41
N LYS A 104 22.83 4.18 -19.73
CA LYS A 104 21.61 3.59 -20.27
C LYS A 104 20.65 3.20 -19.14
N ALA A 105 19.37 3.46 -19.36
CA ALA A 105 18.31 3.11 -18.43
C ALA A 105 17.92 1.64 -18.58
N THR A 106 17.51 1.01 -17.47
CA THR A 106 16.86 -0.32 -17.45
C THR A 106 15.37 -0.19 -17.12
N PHE A 107 14.96 0.94 -16.55
CA PHE A 107 13.59 1.23 -16.16
C PHE A 107 13.10 2.53 -16.80
N SER A 108 11.80 2.64 -17.03
CA SER A 108 11.13 3.85 -17.50
C SER A 108 9.97 4.21 -16.60
N CYS A 109 9.83 5.48 -16.24
CA CYS A 109 8.70 5.92 -15.41
C CYS A 109 7.38 5.83 -16.20
N LYS A 110 6.34 5.23 -15.62
CA LYS A 110 5.03 5.09 -16.27
C LYS A 110 4.41 6.44 -16.63
N THR A 111 4.54 7.44 -15.75
CA THR A 111 3.92 8.76 -15.88
C THR A 111 4.67 9.68 -16.84
N CYS A 112 6.00 9.82 -16.67
CA CYS A 112 6.77 10.80 -17.44
C CYS A 112 7.63 10.19 -18.56
N LYS A 113 7.63 8.86 -18.71
CA LYS A 113 8.39 8.07 -19.70
C LYS A 113 9.90 8.35 -19.73
N LYS A 114 10.45 8.96 -18.67
CA LYS A 114 11.89 9.19 -18.51
C LYS A 114 12.59 7.90 -18.09
N GLY A 115 13.77 7.68 -18.64
CA GLY A 115 14.63 6.53 -18.28
C GLY A 115 15.35 6.72 -16.95
N LEU A 116 15.43 5.64 -16.18
CA LEU A 116 16.17 5.51 -14.92
C LEU A 116 17.11 4.30 -15.01
N HIS A 117 18.34 4.50 -14.53
CA HIS A 117 19.27 3.41 -14.23
C HIS A 117 19.15 3.09 -12.73
N PRO A 118 19.38 1.84 -12.30
CA PRO A 118 19.45 1.48 -10.89
C PRO A 118 20.67 2.12 -10.23
#